data_AF-D3LCH9-F1
#
_entry.id   AF-D3LCH9-F1
#
_cell.length_a   1.000
_cell.length_b   1.000
_cell.length_c   1.000
_cell.angle_alpha   90.00
_cell.angle_beta   90.00
_cell.angle_gamma   90.00
#
_symmetry.space_group_name_H-M   'P 1'
#
loop_
_entity.id
_entity.type
_entity.pdbx_description
1 polymer ?
#
loop_
_entity_poly.entity_id
_entity_poly.type
_entity_poly.pdbx_seq_one_letter_code
_entity_poly.pdbx_strand_id
1 'polypeptide(L)'
;MEFCIFKLNLEPSILDVYSANLDELFRKVIPLELSKLFGNPGTTRDKDIIYFSGKMDVSIREIKHSSTFKQFEENEKLLKLGYDSVIRGFDTEGKVIYSKEYLSIRDSTQRAINNLINSFPILLASEDFVPNKEVNFDFHPRVGTGFEFLKRGRKIIKYLSILESNEEEFDSDFFYSLNDEKLLLRSSNDDLMDYGRAKELERRINFFYKLTNIGRVHINPIYNKISIDGSYSEITLTFVYPNGSLADDQSDAIMKSRAAIRKINLQASKGSKLNPEGIEDLIQQEDDHTKGYFVSAISRGKNVLKSVIQKRTKDL
;
A
#
# COMPACT_ATOMS: atom_id res chain seq x y z
N MET A 1 25.71 2.00 -13.07
CA MET A 1 24.48 1.29 -13.51
C MET A 1 23.42 2.34 -13.91
N GLU A 2 22.46 2.02 -14.79
CA GLU A 2 21.40 2.97 -15.18
C GLU A 2 20.12 2.72 -14.37
N PHE A 3 19.51 3.80 -13.89
CA PHE A 3 18.29 3.77 -13.08
C PHE A 3 17.21 4.68 -13.68
N CYS A 4 15.98 4.18 -13.72
CA CYS A 4 14.79 4.97 -14.01
C CYS A 4 14.34 5.72 -12.76
N ILE A 5 13.93 6.98 -12.92
CA ILE A 5 13.60 7.88 -11.82
C ILE A 5 12.08 8.00 -11.69
N PHE A 6 11.61 7.77 -10.47
CA PHE A 6 10.21 7.92 -10.08
C PHE A 6 10.10 8.87 -8.89
N LYS A 7 8.95 9.53 -8.74
CA LYS A 7 8.59 10.30 -7.55
C LYS A 7 7.63 9.50 -6.69
N LEU A 8 7.91 9.43 -5.38
CA LEU A 8 6.98 8.97 -4.35
C LEU A 8 6.10 10.16 -3.92
N ASN A 9 4.85 10.19 -4.38
CA ASN A 9 3.87 11.21 -4.00
C ASN A 9 3.06 10.73 -2.81
N LEU A 10 2.87 11.60 -1.80
CA LEU A 10 2.13 11.28 -0.58
C LEU A 10 0.73 11.90 -0.63
N GLU A 11 -0.19 11.38 0.19
CA GLU A 11 -1.48 12.02 0.38
C GLU A 11 -1.33 13.41 1.05
N PRO A 12 -2.12 14.42 0.65
CA PRO A 12 -2.11 15.77 1.24
C PRO A 12 -2.28 15.75 2.76
N SER A 13 -3.11 14.85 3.28
CA SER A 13 -3.29 14.70 4.72
C SER A 13 -2.01 14.29 5.46
N ILE A 14 -1.11 13.55 4.80
CA ILE A 14 0.19 13.20 5.37
C ILE A 14 1.11 14.40 5.31
N LEU A 15 1.15 15.11 4.17
CA LEU A 15 1.95 16.33 4.03
C LEU A 15 1.54 17.41 5.05
N ASP A 16 0.23 17.58 5.30
CA ASP A 16 -0.30 18.52 6.27
C ASP A 16 0.21 18.22 7.69
N VAL A 17 0.24 16.93 8.08
CA VAL A 17 0.76 16.47 9.39
C VAL A 17 2.22 16.86 9.57
N TYR A 18 3.02 16.83 8.50
CA TYR A 18 4.45 17.14 8.54
C TYR A 18 4.80 18.51 7.91
N SER A 19 3.83 19.39 7.69
CA SER A 19 4.01 20.66 6.98
C SER A 19 5.08 21.56 7.60
N ALA A 20 5.24 21.51 8.93
CA ALA A 20 6.26 22.25 9.67
C ALA A 20 7.66 21.60 9.62
N ASN A 21 7.78 20.33 9.20
CA ASN A 21 9.03 19.58 9.20
C ASN A 21 9.09 18.52 8.08
N LEU A 22 9.00 18.97 6.82
CA LEU A 22 9.10 18.09 5.65
C LEU A 22 10.45 17.36 5.57
N ASP A 23 11.53 17.97 6.07
CA ASP A 23 12.84 17.31 6.14
C ASP A 23 12.82 16.06 7.02
N GLU A 24 12.10 16.08 8.14
CA GLU A 24 11.90 14.89 8.99
C GLU A 24 11.09 13.81 8.27
N LEU A 25 10.04 14.20 7.54
CA LEU A 25 9.26 13.27 6.74
C LEU A 25 10.15 12.55 5.73
N PHE A 26 10.96 13.29 4.97
CA PHE A 26 11.78 12.73 3.89
C PHE A 26 12.99 11.95 4.39
N ARG A 27 13.66 12.43 5.44
CA ARG A 27 14.92 11.84 5.92
C ARG A 27 14.75 10.77 6.99
N LYS A 28 13.61 10.74 7.69
CA LYS A 28 13.40 9.81 8.81
C LYS A 28 12.13 8.98 8.65
N VAL A 29 10.98 9.63 8.48
CA VAL A 29 9.69 8.94 8.51
C VAL A 29 9.56 7.99 7.32
N ILE A 30 9.69 8.48 6.08
CA ILE A 30 9.57 7.63 4.89
C ILE A 30 10.56 6.45 4.93
N PRO A 31 11.87 6.65 5.19
CA PRO A 31 12.81 5.53 5.34
C PRO A 31 12.38 4.52 6.40
N LEU A 32 11.98 4.98 7.60
CA LEU A 32 11.56 4.12 8.69
C LEU A 32 10.32 3.29 8.32
N GLU A 33 9.33 3.92 7.70
CA GLU A 33 8.11 3.23 7.27
C GLU A 33 8.39 2.24 6.13
N LEU A 34 9.27 2.57 5.18
CA LEU A 34 9.71 1.63 4.15
C LEU A 34 10.49 0.45 4.76
N SER A 35 11.31 0.68 5.79
CA SER A 35 12.05 -0.40 6.48
C SER A 35 11.12 -1.39 7.19
N LYS A 36 9.95 -0.96 7.66
CA LYS A 36 8.94 -1.89 8.21
C LYS A 36 8.39 -2.84 7.16
N LEU A 37 8.41 -2.45 5.88
CA LEU A 37 7.85 -3.23 4.78
C LEU A 37 8.92 -4.08 4.07
N PHE A 38 10.10 -3.50 3.83
CA PHE A 38 11.17 -4.06 3.01
C PHE A 38 12.41 -4.47 3.82
N GLY A 39 12.31 -4.41 5.15
CA GLY A 39 13.35 -4.83 6.07
C GLY A 39 14.44 -3.79 6.29
N ASN A 40 15.54 -4.27 6.87
CA ASN A 40 16.68 -3.42 7.17
C ASN A 40 17.30 -2.88 5.88
N PRO A 41 17.40 -1.55 5.74
CA PRO A 41 17.95 -0.95 4.55
C PRO A 41 19.46 -1.20 4.47
N GLY A 42 19.96 -1.37 3.25
CA GLY A 42 21.39 -1.38 2.98
C GLY A 42 21.94 0.04 2.83
N THR A 43 23.26 0.17 3.02
CA THR A 43 23.98 1.43 2.80
C THR A 43 24.53 1.50 1.37
N THR A 44 24.36 2.63 0.70
CA THR A 44 25.05 2.95 -0.56
C THR A 44 26.30 3.79 -0.32
N ARG A 45 27.14 3.97 -1.35
CA ARG A 45 28.28 4.91 -1.29
C ARG A 45 27.82 6.36 -1.13
N ASP A 46 26.66 6.68 -1.69
CA ASP A 46 25.98 7.94 -1.49
C ASP A 46 25.20 7.92 -0.17
N LYS A 47 25.50 8.84 0.75
CA LYS A 47 24.87 8.90 2.08
C LYS A 47 23.44 9.41 2.05
N ASP A 48 23.04 10.07 0.96
CA ASP A 48 21.69 10.57 0.77
C ASP A 48 20.79 9.56 0.06
N ILE A 49 21.28 8.33 -0.14
CA ILE A 49 20.53 7.25 -0.78
C ILE A 49 20.48 6.04 0.15
N ILE A 50 19.31 5.42 0.19
CA ILE A 50 19.04 4.22 0.96
C ILE A 50 18.66 3.10 0.01
N TYR A 51 19.29 1.94 0.15
CA TYR A 51 18.93 0.74 -0.61
C TYR A 51 17.87 -0.08 0.14
N PHE A 52 16.86 -0.54 -0.58
CA PHE A 52 15.87 -1.49 -0.11
C PHE A 52 15.84 -2.71 -1.03
N SER A 53 15.84 -3.89 -0.41
CA SER A 53 15.51 -5.12 -1.10
C SER A 53 14.06 -5.05 -1.60
N GLY A 54 13.81 -5.42 -2.85
CA GLY A 54 12.44 -5.52 -3.37
C GLY A 54 11.62 -6.60 -2.64
N LYS A 55 12.30 -7.56 -2.00
CA LYS A 55 11.65 -8.57 -1.17
C LYS A 55 11.16 -7.94 0.13
N MET A 56 9.88 -8.11 0.41
CA MET A 56 9.32 -7.71 1.69
C MET A 56 9.93 -8.55 2.80
N ASP A 57 10.31 -7.91 3.90
CA ASP A 57 10.84 -8.57 5.11
C ASP A 57 9.69 -9.11 5.98
N VAL A 58 8.74 -9.75 5.31
CA VAL A 58 7.60 -10.42 5.91
C VAL A 58 7.74 -11.86 5.51
N SER A 59 8.60 -12.58 6.20
CA SER A 59 8.73 -14.02 5.99
C SER A 59 7.49 -14.70 6.59
N ILE A 60 6.45 -14.83 5.78
CA ILE A 60 5.23 -15.59 6.11
C ILE A 60 5.63 -16.99 6.60
N ARG A 61 6.67 -17.54 5.96
CA ARG A 61 7.30 -18.78 6.37
C ARG A 61 7.81 -18.72 7.81
N GLU A 62 8.58 -17.71 8.19
CA GLU A 62 9.03 -17.56 9.59
C GLU A 62 7.87 -17.43 10.57
N ILE A 63 6.86 -16.62 10.23
CA ILE A 63 5.66 -16.48 11.07
C ILE A 63 5.03 -17.86 11.29
N LYS A 64 4.72 -18.60 10.21
CA LYS A 64 4.07 -19.92 10.30
C LYS A 64 4.92 -20.98 11.02
N HIS A 65 6.24 -20.87 10.97
CA HIS A 65 7.15 -21.82 11.65
C HIS A 65 7.47 -21.43 13.10
N SER A 66 7.17 -20.20 13.50
CA SER A 66 7.43 -19.68 14.84
C SER A 66 6.68 -20.45 15.93
N SER A 67 7.27 -20.52 17.12
CA SER A 67 6.63 -21.14 18.29
C SER A 67 5.36 -20.40 18.71
N THR A 68 5.34 -19.07 18.58
CA THR A 68 4.19 -18.22 18.92
C THR A 68 3.01 -18.48 17.98
N PHE A 69 3.25 -18.72 16.69
CA PHE A 69 2.19 -19.08 15.74
C PHE A 69 1.62 -20.46 16.02
N LYS A 70 2.47 -21.46 16.27
CA LYS A 70 2.01 -22.82 16.63
C LYS A 70 1.14 -22.82 17.89
N GLN A 71 1.55 -22.06 18.91
CA GLN A 71 0.76 -21.89 20.13
C GLN A 71 -0.57 -21.19 19.88
N PHE A 72 -0.59 -20.16 19.03
CA PHE A 72 -1.81 -19.50 18.59
C PHE A 72 -2.77 -20.46 17.88
N GLU A 73 -2.27 -21.24 16.92
CA GLU A 73 -3.07 -22.17 16.12
C GLU A 73 -3.70 -23.27 16.99
N GLU A 74 -2.94 -23.83 17.93
CA GLU A 74 -3.44 -24.81 18.88
C GLU A 74 -4.54 -24.24 19.78
N ASN A 75 -4.31 -23.05 20.36
CA ASN A 75 -5.28 -22.39 21.22
C ASN A 75 -6.55 -21.95 20.46
N GLU A 76 -6.44 -21.54 19.20
CA GLU A 76 -7.61 -21.20 18.37
C GLU A 76 -8.47 -22.44 18.10
N LYS A 77 -7.84 -23.57 17.76
CA LYS A 77 -8.51 -24.84 17.53
C LYS A 77 -9.24 -25.33 18.78
N LEU A 78 -8.58 -25.29 19.95
CA LEU A 78 -9.19 -25.65 21.22
C LEU A 78 -10.37 -24.73 21.57
N LEU A 79 -10.22 -23.42 21.36
CA LEU A 79 -11.29 -22.46 21.60
C LEU A 79 -12.51 -22.75 20.71
N LYS A 80 -12.30 -23.09 19.44
CA LYS A 80 -13.40 -23.41 18.51
C LYS A 80 -14.16 -24.66 18.98
N LEU A 81 -13.44 -25.72 19.35
CA LEU A 81 -14.05 -26.94 19.87
C LEU A 81 -14.88 -26.67 21.14
N GLY A 82 -14.33 -25.88 22.06
CA GLY A 82 -15.04 -25.47 23.27
C GLY A 82 -16.28 -24.62 22.98
N TYR A 83 -16.18 -23.65 22.07
CA TYR A 83 -17.28 -22.80 21.66
C TYR A 83 -18.43 -23.61 21.04
N ASP A 84 -18.10 -24.56 20.15
CA ASP A 84 -19.10 -25.45 19.55
C ASP A 84 -19.78 -26.36 20.57
N SER A 85 -19.06 -26.78 21.60
CA SER A 85 -19.64 -27.52 22.71
C SER A 85 -20.64 -26.69 23.51
N VAL A 86 -20.36 -25.40 23.71
CA VAL A 86 -21.28 -24.48 24.40
C VAL A 86 -22.54 -24.27 23.56
N ILE A 87 -22.41 -24.11 22.23
CA ILE A 87 -23.57 -24.00 21.34
C ILE A 87 -24.44 -25.24 21.42
N ARG A 88 -23.87 -26.44 21.29
CA ARG A 88 -24.64 -27.70 21.38
C ARG A 88 -25.33 -27.86 22.74
N GLY A 89 -24.66 -27.48 23.83
CA GLY A 89 -25.26 -27.47 25.17
C GLY A 89 -26.43 -26.49 25.25
N PHE A 90 -26.29 -25.30 24.69
CA PHE A 90 -27.37 -24.31 24.62
C PHE A 90 -28.56 -24.81 23.79
N ASP A 91 -28.32 -25.42 22.63
CA ASP A 91 -29.38 -25.95 21.76
C ASP A 91 -30.17 -27.09 22.44
N THR A 92 -29.52 -27.83 23.34
CA THR A 92 -30.13 -28.96 24.07
C THR A 92 -30.84 -28.52 25.35
N GLU A 93 -30.23 -27.64 26.14
CA GLU A 93 -30.67 -27.29 27.50
C GLU A 93 -31.31 -25.90 27.61
N GLY A 94 -31.24 -25.08 26.55
CA GLY A 94 -31.72 -23.70 26.51
C GLY A 94 -30.92 -22.73 27.40
N LYS A 95 -29.79 -23.17 27.96
CA LYS A 95 -28.96 -22.40 28.90
C LYS A 95 -27.52 -22.36 28.41
N VAL A 96 -26.91 -21.18 28.51
CA VAL A 96 -25.50 -21.00 28.18
C VAL A 96 -24.67 -21.29 29.43
N ILE A 97 -23.87 -22.36 29.38
CA ILE A 97 -23.00 -22.77 30.48
C ILE A 97 -21.57 -22.78 29.99
N TYR A 98 -20.71 -22.00 30.64
CA TYR A 98 -19.28 -21.96 30.34
C TYR A 98 -18.50 -22.77 31.37
N SER A 99 -17.78 -23.81 30.92
CA SER A 99 -16.91 -24.56 31.81
C SER A 99 -15.68 -23.73 32.21
N LYS A 100 -15.10 -24.03 33.38
CA LYS A 100 -13.84 -23.40 33.80
C LYS A 100 -12.71 -23.65 32.80
N GLU A 101 -12.69 -24.84 32.20
CA GLU A 101 -11.75 -25.21 31.15
C GLU A 101 -11.91 -24.33 29.91
N TYR A 102 -13.14 -24.13 29.44
CA TYR A 102 -13.43 -23.24 28.30
C TYR A 102 -12.96 -21.80 28.55
N LEU A 103 -13.22 -21.27 29.75
CA LEU A 103 -12.77 -19.93 30.13
C LEU A 103 -11.25 -19.82 30.18
N SER A 104 -10.56 -20.86 30.66
CA SER A 104 -9.09 -20.91 30.67
C SER A 104 -8.49 -20.97 29.26
N ILE A 105 -9.10 -21.76 28.37
CA ILE A 105 -8.72 -21.82 26.95
C ILE A 105 -8.89 -20.44 26.31
N ARG A 106 -10.04 -19.79 26.51
CA ARG A 106 -10.31 -18.42 26.02
C ARG A 106 -9.20 -17.44 26.39
N ASP A 107 -8.82 -17.39 27.66
CA ASP A 107 -7.79 -16.47 28.16
C ASP A 107 -6.41 -16.80 27.59
N SER A 108 -6.14 -18.08 27.39
CA SER A 108 -4.90 -18.56 26.76
C SER A 108 -4.85 -18.22 25.27
N THR A 109 -5.96 -18.31 24.54
CA THR A 109 -6.07 -17.87 23.15
C THR A 109 -5.84 -16.37 23.02
N GLN A 110 -6.45 -15.55 23.89
CA GLN A 110 -6.21 -14.10 23.88
C GLN A 110 -4.73 -13.76 24.08
N ARG A 111 -4.07 -14.39 25.05
CA ARG A 111 -2.63 -14.21 25.30
C ARG A 111 -1.79 -14.65 24.11
N ALA A 112 -2.12 -15.78 23.49
CA ALA A 112 -1.40 -16.28 22.32
C ALA A 112 -1.53 -15.33 21.12
N ILE A 113 -2.72 -14.78 20.85
CA ILE A 113 -2.94 -13.76 19.81
C ILE A 113 -2.08 -12.53 20.09
N ASN A 114 -2.10 -12.02 21.32
CA ASN A 114 -1.33 -10.82 21.67
C ASN A 114 0.19 -11.07 21.56
N ASN A 115 0.67 -12.23 22.01
CA ASN A 115 2.08 -12.61 21.90
C ASN A 115 2.52 -12.74 20.43
N LEU A 116 1.65 -13.31 19.59
CA LEU A 116 1.89 -13.44 18.16
C LEU A 116 2.00 -12.06 17.49
N ILE A 117 1.06 -11.15 17.77
CA ILE A 117 1.09 -9.77 17.23
C ILE A 117 2.31 -9.00 17.74
N ASN A 118 2.68 -9.15 19.02
CA ASN A 118 3.87 -8.49 19.55
C ASN A 118 5.16 -9.00 18.89
N SER A 119 5.21 -10.29 18.52
CA SER A 119 6.35 -10.88 17.82
C SER A 119 6.39 -10.47 16.35
N PHE A 120 5.22 -10.30 15.74
CA PHE A 120 5.05 -9.93 14.33
C PHE A 120 4.00 -8.82 14.19
N PRO A 121 4.38 -7.55 14.45
CA PRO A 121 3.45 -6.42 14.47
C PRO A 121 2.62 -6.25 13.21
N ILE A 122 3.12 -6.71 12.07
CA ILE A 122 2.41 -6.69 10.79
C ILE A 122 1.07 -7.43 10.81
N LEU A 123 0.89 -8.39 11.72
CA LEU A 123 -0.37 -9.14 11.87
C LEU A 123 -1.49 -8.29 12.45
N LEU A 124 -1.19 -7.14 13.06
CA LEU A 124 -2.20 -6.19 13.55
C LEU A 124 -3.10 -5.70 12.41
N ALA A 125 -2.56 -5.57 11.19
CA ALA A 125 -3.33 -5.15 10.01
C ALA A 125 -4.49 -6.08 9.69
N SER A 126 -4.43 -7.36 10.11
CA SER A 126 -5.49 -8.33 9.83
C SER A 126 -6.86 -7.87 10.35
N GLU A 127 -6.92 -7.10 11.44
CA GLU A 127 -8.16 -6.58 12.04
C GLU A 127 -8.93 -5.68 11.07
N ASP A 128 -8.18 -4.88 10.33
CA ASP A 128 -8.68 -3.85 9.43
C ASP A 128 -8.76 -4.32 7.98
N PHE A 129 -7.84 -5.20 7.60
CA PHE A 129 -7.68 -5.66 6.23
C PHE A 129 -8.69 -6.76 5.88
N VAL A 130 -8.98 -7.66 6.82
CA VAL A 130 -9.92 -8.76 6.61
C VAL A 130 -11.28 -8.38 7.18
N PRO A 131 -12.30 -8.10 6.34
CA PRO A 131 -13.63 -7.77 6.81
C PRO A 131 -14.25 -8.93 7.61
N ASN A 132 -15.04 -8.61 8.64
CA ASN A 132 -15.72 -9.63 9.45
C ASN A 132 -16.58 -10.60 8.62
N LYS A 133 -17.11 -10.15 7.47
CA LYS A 133 -17.90 -10.99 6.54
C LYS A 133 -17.08 -12.08 5.82
N GLU A 134 -15.76 -11.92 5.72
CA GLU A 134 -14.89 -12.88 5.03
C GLU A 134 -14.40 -14.01 5.93
N VAL A 135 -14.51 -13.82 7.24
CA VAL A 135 -14.27 -14.85 8.24
C VAL A 135 -15.64 -15.43 8.60
N ASN A 136 -16.10 -16.41 7.83
CA ASN A 136 -17.42 -17.00 7.98
C ASN A 136 -17.53 -17.70 9.36
N PHE A 137 -18.59 -17.39 10.12
CA PHE A 137 -18.80 -17.97 11.45
C PHE A 137 -20.23 -18.45 11.63
N ASP A 138 -20.36 -19.66 12.18
CA ASP A 138 -21.57 -20.11 12.87
C ASP A 138 -21.67 -19.38 14.22
N PHE A 139 -22.04 -18.10 14.13
CA PHE A 139 -22.30 -17.28 15.30
C PHE A 139 -23.68 -17.60 15.85
N HIS A 140 -23.73 -18.01 17.12
CA HIS A 140 -25.00 -18.10 17.84
C HIS A 140 -25.24 -16.78 18.60
N PRO A 141 -26.30 -16.01 18.31
CA PRO A 141 -26.53 -14.67 18.89
C PRO A 141 -26.51 -14.60 20.41
N ARG A 142 -26.78 -15.73 21.08
CA ARG A 142 -26.83 -15.83 22.54
C ARG A 142 -25.53 -16.37 23.17
N VAL A 143 -24.54 -16.78 22.39
CA VAL A 143 -23.25 -17.29 22.87
C VAL A 143 -22.13 -16.36 22.43
N GLY A 144 -21.82 -15.34 23.25
CA GLY A 144 -20.83 -14.32 22.90
C GLY A 144 -19.41 -14.57 23.41
N THR A 145 -19.25 -15.27 24.53
CA THR A 145 -17.94 -15.43 25.18
C THR A 145 -16.98 -16.22 24.29
N GLY A 146 -15.80 -15.66 24.01
CA GLY A 146 -14.75 -16.29 23.19
C GLY A 146 -14.90 -16.09 21.68
N PHE A 147 -16.09 -15.69 21.22
CA PHE A 147 -16.35 -15.44 19.79
C PHE A 147 -15.40 -14.40 19.19
N GLU A 148 -15.14 -13.31 19.91
CA GLU A 148 -14.24 -12.25 19.42
C GLU A 148 -12.83 -12.78 19.15
N PHE A 149 -12.29 -13.65 20.00
CA PHE A 149 -10.94 -14.17 19.82
C PHE A 149 -10.86 -15.17 18.67
N LEU A 150 -11.92 -15.97 18.44
CA LEU A 150 -12.03 -16.78 17.22
C LEU A 150 -12.04 -15.91 15.97
N LYS A 151 -12.82 -14.83 15.99
CA LYS A 151 -12.89 -13.86 14.88
C LYS A 151 -11.53 -13.25 14.57
N ARG A 152 -10.85 -12.72 15.59
CA ARG A 152 -9.50 -12.16 15.47
C ARG A 152 -8.50 -13.20 14.95
N GLY A 153 -8.51 -14.42 15.48
CA GLY A 153 -7.64 -15.50 15.02
C GLY A 153 -7.86 -15.86 13.54
N ARG A 154 -9.11 -15.98 13.10
CA ARG A 154 -9.42 -16.27 11.68
C ARG A 154 -9.02 -15.14 10.75
N LYS A 155 -9.13 -13.89 11.18
CA LYS A 155 -8.62 -12.75 10.41
C LYS A 155 -7.10 -12.86 10.22
N ILE A 156 -6.35 -13.20 11.26
CA ILE A 156 -4.89 -13.41 11.17
C ILE A 156 -4.57 -14.53 10.15
N ILE A 157 -5.25 -15.68 10.25
CA ILE A 157 -5.04 -16.81 9.32
C ILE A 157 -5.36 -16.39 7.87
N LYS A 158 -6.50 -15.72 7.65
CA LYS A 158 -6.91 -15.25 6.33
C LYS A 158 -5.93 -14.21 5.79
N TYR A 159 -5.49 -13.28 6.62
CA TYR A 159 -4.51 -12.26 6.26
C TYR A 159 -3.18 -12.90 5.82
N LEU A 160 -2.67 -13.88 6.56
CA LEU A 160 -1.48 -14.64 6.18
C LEU A 160 -1.65 -15.36 4.84
N SER A 161 -2.82 -15.95 4.57
CA SER A 161 -3.09 -16.59 3.27
C SER A 161 -3.12 -15.59 2.10
N ILE A 162 -3.60 -14.36 2.36
CA ILE A 162 -3.60 -13.27 1.38
C ILE A 162 -2.17 -12.80 1.12
N LEU A 163 -1.37 -12.63 2.17
CA LEU A 163 0.04 -12.28 2.04
C LEU A 163 0.79 -13.35 1.22
N GLU A 164 0.51 -14.63 1.46
CA GLU A 164 1.16 -15.76 0.78
C GLU A 164 0.78 -15.81 -0.70
N SER A 165 -0.48 -15.50 -1.01
CA SER A 165 -0.95 -15.37 -2.39
C SER A 165 -0.39 -14.13 -3.10
N ASN A 166 0.06 -13.13 -2.36
CA ASN A 166 0.69 -11.91 -2.87
C ASN A 166 2.24 -11.96 -2.83
N GLU A 167 2.80 -13.10 -2.43
CA GLU A 167 4.24 -13.31 -2.31
C GLU A 167 4.93 -13.50 -3.67
N GLU A 168 4.28 -13.18 -4.80
CA GLU A 168 4.97 -13.07 -6.09
C GLU A 168 6.25 -12.27 -5.88
N GLU A 169 7.40 -12.81 -6.31
CA GLU A 169 8.69 -12.14 -6.09
C GLU A 169 8.67 -10.80 -6.81
N PHE A 170 8.55 -9.70 -6.05
CA PHE A 170 8.99 -8.40 -6.55
C PHE A 170 10.51 -8.41 -6.52
N ASP A 171 11.09 -8.97 -7.57
CA ASP A 171 12.53 -9.02 -7.79
C ASP A 171 13.01 -7.68 -8.37
N SER A 172 12.76 -6.60 -7.64
CA SER A 172 13.17 -5.26 -8.04
C SER A 172 13.55 -4.46 -6.83
N ASP A 173 14.81 -4.60 -6.46
CA ASP A 173 15.46 -3.68 -5.54
C ASP A 173 15.29 -2.24 -5.99
N PHE A 174 15.15 -1.36 -5.01
CA PHE A 174 14.94 0.05 -5.25
C PHE A 174 15.77 0.89 -4.29
N PHE A 175 16.05 2.11 -4.71
CA PHE A 175 16.77 3.07 -3.88
C PHE A 175 15.90 4.28 -3.63
N TYR A 176 15.94 4.80 -2.42
CA TYR A 176 15.21 5.99 -2.00
C TYR A 176 16.18 7.14 -1.74
N SER A 177 15.90 8.30 -2.32
CA SER A 177 16.67 9.53 -2.16
C SER A 177 16.10 10.37 -1.01
N LEU A 178 16.95 10.64 -0.02
CA LEU A 178 16.60 11.41 1.19
C LEU A 178 16.36 12.91 0.92
N ASN A 179 16.74 13.40 -0.26
CA ASN A 179 16.73 14.83 -0.59
C ASN A 179 15.51 15.27 -1.40
N ASP A 180 14.85 14.36 -2.12
CA ASP A 180 13.86 14.75 -3.14
C ASP A 180 12.73 13.73 -3.37
N GLU A 181 12.52 12.79 -2.43
CA GLU A 181 11.45 11.78 -2.47
C GLU A 181 11.45 10.93 -3.75
N LYS A 182 12.63 10.79 -4.36
CA LYS A 182 12.79 10.00 -5.58
C LYS A 182 13.06 8.56 -5.26
N LEU A 183 12.45 7.69 -6.05
CA LEU A 183 12.74 6.28 -6.11
C LEU A 183 13.53 6.00 -7.38
N LEU A 184 14.60 5.23 -7.24
CA LEU A 184 15.45 4.77 -8.33
C LEU A 184 15.24 3.28 -8.49
N LEU A 185 14.76 2.86 -9.66
CA LEU A 185 14.62 1.46 -10.05
C LEU A 185 15.61 1.15 -11.14
N ARG A 186 16.25 -0.03 -11.11
CA ARG A 186 17.18 -0.44 -12.18
C ARG A 186 16.45 -0.46 -13.53
N SER A 187 17.00 0.25 -14.51
CA SER A 187 16.47 0.32 -15.88
C SER A 187 16.49 -1.07 -16.52
N SER A 188 15.36 -1.50 -17.09
CA SER A 188 15.29 -2.68 -17.96
C SER A 188 15.52 -2.36 -19.44
N ASN A 189 15.72 -1.08 -19.78
CA ASN A 189 15.63 -0.54 -21.14
C ASN A 189 14.24 -0.66 -21.79
N ASP A 190 13.21 -1.04 -21.03
CA ASP A 190 11.81 -1.00 -21.43
C ASP A 190 11.01 -0.16 -20.41
N ASP A 191 10.61 1.04 -20.83
CA ASP A 191 9.92 2.00 -19.97
C ASP A 191 8.54 1.48 -19.50
N LEU A 192 7.89 0.60 -20.27
CA LEU A 192 6.62 -0.01 -19.86
C LEU A 192 6.84 -1.03 -18.74
N MET A 193 7.89 -1.84 -18.85
CA MET A 193 8.29 -2.77 -17.79
C MET A 193 8.73 -2.02 -16.53
N ASP A 194 9.52 -0.97 -16.67
CA ASP A 194 9.99 -0.15 -15.54
C ASP A 194 8.82 0.56 -14.84
N TYR A 195 7.84 1.07 -15.59
CA TYR A 195 6.60 1.60 -15.03
C TYR A 195 5.77 0.52 -14.32
N GLY A 196 5.68 -0.68 -14.90
CA GLY A 196 5.01 -1.84 -14.27
C GLY A 196 5.62 -2.19 -12.91
N ARG A 197 6.96 -2.20 -12.80
CA ARG A 197 7.67 -2.41 -11.53
C ARG A 197 7.38 -1.31 -10.51
N ALA A 198 7.37 -0.05 -10.94
CA ALA A 198 7.01 1.06 -10.05
C ALA A 198 5.56 0.94 -9.52
N LYS A 199 4.63 0.49 -10.36
CA LYS A 199 3.23 0.25 -9.93
C LYS A 199 3.07 -0.96 -9.04
N GLU A 200 3.89 -1.98 -9.20
CA GLU A 200 3.94 -3.10 -8.26
C GLU A 200 4.51 -2.66 -6.89
N LEU A 201 5.56 -1.83 -6.88
CA LEU A 201 6.07 -1.22 -5.63
C LEU A 201 5.01 -0.35 -4.95
N GLU A 202 4.29 0.48 -5.71
CA GLU A 202 3.17 1.30 -5.21
C GLU A 202 2.09 0.42 -4.59
N ARG A 203 1.70 -0.66 -5.28
CA ARG A 203 0.70 -1.63 -4.79
C ARG A 203 1.13 -2.25 -3.47
N ARG A 204 2.41 -2.60 -3.31
CA ARG A 204 2.95 -3.17 -2.07
C ARG A 204 2.93 -2.18 -0.93
N ILE A 205 3.43 -0.96 -1.12
CA ILE A 205 3.39 0.08 -0.09
C ILE A 205 1.93 0.34 0.32
N ASN A 206 1.05 0.50 -0.67
CA ASN A 206 -0.37 0.76 -0.45
C ASN A 206 -1.14 -0.41 0.15
N PHE A 207 -0.66 -1.64 0.02
CA PHE A 207 -1.27 -2.78 0.71
C PHE A 207 -1.20 -2.60 2.23
N PHE A 208 -0.13 -1.98 2.73
CA PHE A 208 0.12 -1.75 4.16
C PHE A 208 -0.09 -0.30 4.60
N TYR A 209 -0.79 0.53 3.82
CA TYR A 209 -0.95 1.97 4.08
C TYR A 209 -1.48 2.34 5.47
N LYS A 210 -2.24 1.44 6.12
CA LYS A 210 -2.76 1.64 7.48
C LYS A 210 -1.75 1.36 8.58
N LEU A 211 -0.67 0.64 8.26
CA LEU A 211 0.42 0.32 9.18
C LEU A 211 1.56 1.34 9.11
N THR A 212 1.53 2.22 8.11
CA THR A 212 2.56 3.19 7.87
C THR A 212 2.08 4.60 8.18
N ASN A 213 3.01 5.45 8.62
CA ASN A 213 2.75 6.87 8.85
C ASN A 213 2.89 7.72 7.57
N ILE A 214 2.96 7.08 6.41
CA ILE A 214 3.07 7.74 5.08
C ILE A 214 1.78 7.62 4.25
N GLY A 215 0.72 7.01 4.81
CA GLY A 215 -0.58 6.87 4.16
C GLY A 215 -0.49 6.09 2.84
N ARG A 216 -1.42 6.38 1.93
CA ARG A 216 -1.30 5.87 0.55
C ARG A 216 -0.33 6.74 -0.24
N VAL A 217 0.32 6.11 -1.20
CA VAL A 217 1.32 6.74 -2.06
C VAL A 217 0.99 6.55 -3.52
N HIS A 218 1.49 7.44 -4.36
CA HIS A 218 1.53 7.27 -5.82
C HIS A 218 2.97 7.35 -6.31
N ILE A 219 3.44 6.29 -6.97
CA ILE A 219 4.78 6.23 -7.56
C ILE A 219 4.64 6.53 -9.04
N ASN A 220 5.03 7.74 -9.44
CA ASN A 220 4.89 8.20 -10.82
C ASN A 220 6.28 8.40 -11.44
N PRO A 221 6.46 8.00 -12.70
CA PRO A 221 7.70 8.26 -13.42
C PRO A 221 7.92 9.76 -13.58
N ILE A 222 9.19 10.16 -13.53
CA ILE A 222 9.61 11.45 -14.01
C ILE A 222 9.92 11.30 -15.49
N TYR A 223 9.27 12.08 -16.35
CA TYR A 223 9.44 11.97 -17.80
C TYR A 223 10.39 13.04 -18.33
N ASN A 224 11.29 12.65 -19.23
CA ASN A 224 12.07 13.60 -20.05
C ASN A 224 11.24 14.16 -21.21
N LYS A 225 10.35 13.32 -21.75
CA LYS A 225 9.47 13.66 -22.87
C LYS A 225 8.18 12.88 -22.78
N ILE A 226 7.10 13.54 -23.13
CA ILE A 226 5.76 12.98 -23.27
C ILE A 226 5.23 13.35 -24.66
N SER A 227 4.42 12.46 -25.22
CA SER A 227 3.69 12.69 -26.46
C SER A 227 2.44 11.82 -26.50
N ILE A 228 1.41 12.26 -27.23
CA ILE A 228 0.18 11.48 -27.41
C ILE A 228 0.28 10.64 -28.68
N ASP A 229 0.14 9.33 -28.56
CA ASP A 229 0.21 8.41 -29.69
C ASP A 229 -1.17 8.27 -30.37
N GLY A 230 -1.42 9.06 -31.41
CA GLY A 230 -2.62 8.97 -32.24
C GLY A 230 -3.65 10.08 -32.03
N SER A 231 -4.85 9.90 -32.62
CA SER A 231 -5.88 10.94 -32.68
C SER A 231 -7.19 10.51 -32.01
N TYR A 232 -7.52 11.18 -30.91
CA TYR A 232 -8.61 10.79 -30.02
C TYR A 232 -9.72 11.84 -29.99
N SER A 233 -10.96 11.39 -29.84
CA SER A 233 -12.10 12.29 -29.65
C SER A 233 -12.29 12.66 -28.18
N GLU A 234 -11.71 11.88 -27.26
CA GLU A 234 -11.76 12.10 -25.82
C GLU A 234 -10.48 11.59 -25.18
N ILE A 235 -9.93 12.34 -24.22
CA ILE A 235 -8.80 11.93 -23.38
C ILE A 235 -9.07 12.39 -21.95
N THR A 236 -8.83 11.51 -20.99
CA THR A 236 -8.75 11.85 -19.58
C THR A 236 -7.28 11.91 -19.17
N LEU A 237 -6.82 13.09 -18.77
CA LEU A 237 -5.53 13.29 -18.12
C LEU A 237 -5.70 13.16 -16.62
N THR A 238 -4.78 12.45 -15.97
CA THR A 238 -4.78 12.26 -14.52
C THR A 238 -3.46 12.75 -13.93
N PHE A 239 -3.57 13.58 -12.89
CA PHE A 239 -2.45 14.16 -12.16
C PHE A 239 -2.62 13.89 -10.66
N VAL A 240 -1.52 13.80 -9.93
CA VAL A 240 -1.48 13.76 -8.46
C VAL A 240 -0.87 15.06 -7.96
N TYR A 241 -1.55 15.73 -7.01
CA TYR A 241 -1.13 17.04 -6.49
C TYR A 241 0.22 16.99 -5.76
N PRO A 242 0.98 18.11 -5.74
CA PRO A 242 2.40 18.12 -5.38
C PRO A 242 2.69 18.01 -3.89
N ASN A 243 3.85 17.41 -3.57
CA ASN A 243 4.46 17.46 -2.24
C ASN A 243 5.20 18.80 -2.05
N GLY A 244 4.48 19.92 -1.85
CA GLY A 244 5.11 21.25 -1.65
C GLY A 244 4.21 22.45 -1.97
N SER A 245 4.64 23.67 -1.58
CA SER A 245 3.76 24.82 -1.37
C SER A 245 2.85 25.14 -2.55
N LEU A 246 1.57 25.18 -2.22
CA LEU A 246 0.45 25.59 -3.05
C LEU A 246 0.67 27.01 -3.58
N ALA A 247 0.43 27.21 -4.88
CA ALA A 247 0.11 28.55 -5.35
C ALA A 247 -1.20 28.98 -4.66
N ASP A 248 -1.23 30.21 -4.17
CA ASP A 248 -2.20 30.83 -3.24
C ASP A 248 -3.70 30.82 -3.66
N ASP A 249 -4.07 30.20 -4.78
CA ASP A 249 -5.35 30.45 -5.47
C ASP A 249 -6.28 29.24 -5.64
N GLN A 250 -6.06 28.12 -4.94
CA GLN A 250 -7.05 27.04 -4.90
C GLN A 250 -7.65 26.88 -3.50
N SER A 251 -8.97 27.09 -3.41
CA SER A 251 -9.71 27.10 -2.16
C SER A 251 -9.44 25.86 -1.29
N ASP A 252 -9.03 26.11 -0.04
CA ASP A 252 -8.86 25.15 1.07
C ASP A 252 -9.93 24.04 1.14
N ALA A 253 -11.16 24.33 0.75
CA ALA A 253 -12.29 23.39 0.82
C ALA A 253 -12.24 22.26 -0.24
N ILE A 254 -11.61 22.51 -1.39
CA ILE A 254 -11.42 21.50 -2.45
C ILE A 254 -10.26 20.57 -2.07
N MET A 255 -9.22 21.10 -1.41
CA MET A 255 -8.06 20.34 -0.95
C MET A 255 -8.35 19.46 0.26
N LYS A 256 -9.19 19.93 1.20
CA LYS A 256 -9.54 19.20 2.43
C LYS A 256 -10.59 18.10 2.23
N SER A 257 -11.35 18.10 1.12
CA SER A 257 -12.56 17.26 1.04
C SER A 257 -12.43 15.95 0.24
N ARG A 258 -11.67 15.84 -0.85
CA ARG A 258 -11.58 14.57 -1.63
C ARG A 258 -10.31 14.45 -2.47
N ALA A 259 -9.54 13.38 -2.20
CA ALA A 259 -8.60 12.69 -3.08
C ALA A 259 -7.66 13.56 -3.93
N ALA A 260 -6.36 13.46 -3.66
CA ALA A 260 -5.21 14.14 -4.28
C ALA A 260 -5.00 13.96 -5.79
N ILE A 261 -6.06 13.69 -6.57
CA ILE A 261 -6.03 13.34 -7.98
C ILE A 261 -6.86 14.35 -8.77
N ARG A 262 -6.20 15.16 -9.61
CA ARG A 262 -6.86 16.05 -10.58
C ARG A 262 -7.10 15.27 -11.88
N LYS A 263 -8.35 15.21 -12.33
CA LYS A 263 -8.72 14.63 -13.63
C LYS A 263 -9.21 15.71 -14.57
N ILE A 264 -8.58 15.82 -15.74
CA ILE A 264 -9.00 16.73 -16.81
C ILE A 264 -9.58 15.87 -17.92
N ASN A 265 -10.88 16.05 -18.19
CA ASN A 265 -11.55 15.37 -19.30
C ASN A 265 -11.61 16.31 -20.50
N LEU A 266 -10.88 15.96 -21.55
CA LEU A 266 -10.86 16.67 -22.82
C LEU A 266 -11.79 15.95 -23.79
N GLN A 267 -12.70 16.69 -24.43
CA GLN A 267 -13.58 16.17 -25.47
C GLN A 267 -13.56 17.08 -26.69
N ALA A 268 -13.40 16.49 -27.86
CA ALA A 268 -13.47 17.19 -29.13
C ALA A 268 -14.93 17.47 -29.51
N SER A 269 -15.15 18.50 -30.33
CA SER A 269 -16.47 18.75 -30.92
C SER A 269 -16.91 17.55 -31.77
N LYS A 270 -18.23 17.37 -31.94
CA LYS A 270 -18.81 16.23 -32.66
C LYS A 270 -18.19 16.07 -34.05
N GLY A 271 -17.59 14.90 -34.31
CA GLY A 271 -16.93 14.56 -35.58
C GLY A 271 -15.47 15.02 -35.71
N SER A 272 -14.93 15.74 -34.72
CA SER A 272 -13.54 16.20 -34.70
C SER A 272 -12.66 15.37 -33.75
N LYS A 273 -11.35 15.63 -33.80
CA LYS A 273 -10.33 15.02 -32.94
C LYS A 273 -9.65 16.11 -32.12
N LEU A 274 -9.17 15.74 -30.94
CA LEU A 274 -8.35 16.62 -30.12
C LEU A 274 -7.01 16.86 -30.82
N ASN A 275 -6.47 18.07 -30.69
CA ASN A 275 -5.12 18.39 -31.16
C ASN A 275 -4.08 17.82 -30.18
N PRO A 276 -3.21 16.87 -30.59
CA PRO A 276 -2.17 16.32 -29.72
C PRO A 276 -1.25 17.38 -29.12
N GLU A 277 -0.83 18.39 -29.91
CA GLU A 277 0.08 19.45 -29.45
C GLU A 277 -0.53 20.26 -28.31
N GLY A 278 -1.81 20.63 -28.41
CA GLY A 278 -2.50 21.35 -27.34
C GLY A 278 -2.68 20.53 -26.05
N ILE A 279 -2.72 19.20 -26.15
CA ILE A 279 -2.72 18.31 -24.98
C ILE A 279 -1.32 18.25 -24.36
N GLU A 280 -0.28 18.13 -25.20
CA GLU A 280 1.11 18.11 -24.76
C GLU A 280 1.48 19.42 -24.06
N ASP A 281 1.07 20.57 -24.61
CA ASP A 281 1.23 21.89 -24.00
C ASP A 281 0.58 21.96 -22.62
N LEU A 282 -0.63 21.42 -22.46
CA LEU A 282 -1.32 21.37 -21.17
C LEU A 282 -0.55 20.58 -20.10
N ILE A 283 0.14 19.51 -20.49
CA ILE A 283 0.93 18.70 -19.55
C ILE A 283 2.32 19.34 -19.31
N GLN A 284 2.84 20.11 -20.26
CA GLN A 284 4.13 20.79 -20.15
C GLN A 284 4.05 22.10 -19.36
N GLN A 285 2.94 22.84 -19.43
CA GLN A 285 2.80 24.18 -18.83
C GLN A 285 3.09 24.26 -17.33
N GLU A 286 2.79 23.21 -16.56
CA GLU A 286 3.00 23.16 -15.09
C GLU A 286 4.29 22.38 -14.70
N ASP A 287 5.06 21.89 -15.68
CA ASP A 287 6.19 20.97 -15.49
C ASP A 287 5.82 19.68 -14.74
N ASP A 288 4.53 19.31 -14.72
CA ASP A 288 4.02 18.18 -13.94
C ASP A 288 4.67 16.85 -14.29
N HIS A 289 5.03 16.66 -15.56
CA HIS A 289 5.68 15.44 -16.04
C HIS A 289 7.15 15.34 -15.60
N THR A 290 7.87 16.46 -15.47
CA THR A 290 9.27 16.47 -14.97
C THR A 290 9.34 16.48 -13.45
N LYS A 291 8.25 16.87 -12.78
CA LYS A 291 8.12 16.82 -11.32
C LYS A 291 7.54 15.48 -10.82
N GLY A 292 7.01 14.63 -11.68
CA GLY A 292 6.43 13.33 -11.29
C GLY A 292 4.99 13.42 -10.75
N TYR A 293 4.23 14.42 -11.18
CA TYR A 293 2.82 14.64 -10.85
C TYR A 293 1.86 14.11 -11.91
N PHE A 294 2.33 13.97 -13.15
CA PHE A 294 1.54 13.38 -14.23
C PHE A 294 1.47 11.85 -14.11
N VAL A 295 0.24 11.30 -14.07
CA VAL A 295 0.01 9.86 -13.88
C VAL A 295 -0.26 9.16 -15.21
N SER A 296 -1.21 9.68 -16.00
CA SER A 296 -1.67 8.99 -17.22
C SER A 296 -2.48 9.88 -18.15
N ALA A 297 -2.49 9.49 -19.43
CA ALA A 297 -3.45 9.92 -20.43
C ALA A 297 -4.21 8.69 -20.93
N ILE A 298 -5.53 8.66 -20.73
CA ILE A 298 -6.38 7.51 -21.08
C ILE A 298 -7.48 7.93 -22.04
N SER A 299 -7.66 7.16 -23.12
CA SER A 299 -8.82 7.26 -24.01
C SER A 299 -9.53 5.91 -24.06
N ARG A 300 -10.83 5.88 -23.75
CA ARG A 300 -11.67 4.65 -23.79
C ARG A 300 -11.02 3.44 -23.09
N GLY A 301 -10.40 3.70 -21.93
CA GLY A 301 -9.73 2.69 -21.12
C GLY A 301 -8.34 2.24 -21.60
N LYS A 302 -7.80 2.83 -22.67
CA LYS A 302 -6.44 2.57 -23.16
C LYS A 302 -5.50 3.71 -22.83
N ASN A 303 -4.28 3.38 -22.39
CA ASN A 303 -3.20 4.36 -22.26
C ASN A 303 -2.79 4.82 -23.66
N VAL A 304 -2.73 6.14 -23.86
CA VAL A 304 -2.40 6.78 -25.15
C VAL A 304 -1.09 7.54 -25.10
N LEU A 305 -0.35 7.43 -23.99
CA LEU A 305 0.90 8.11 -23.77
C LEU A 305 2.06 7.36 -24.44
N LYS A 306 2.87 8.09 -25.21
CA LYS A 306 4.22 7.71 -25.59
C LYS A 306 5.21 8.59 -24.83
N SER A 307 5.98 7.98 -23.94
CA SER A 307 6.84 8.69 -22.99
C SER A 307 8.24 8.12 -22.94
N VAL A 308 9.20 8.95 -22.50
CA VAL A 308 10.55 8.54 -22.13
C VAL A 308 10.77 8.83 -20.66
N ILE A 309 10.90 7.78 -19.84
CA ILE A 309 11.19 7.92 -18.41
C ILE A 309 12.61 8.46 -18.25
N GLN A 310 12.80 9.41 -17.33
CA GLN A 310 14.09 9.97 -17.00
C GLN A 310 14.99 8.89 -16.42
N LYS A 311 16.22 8.79 -16.95
CA LYS A 311 17.22 7.84 -16.50
C LYS A 311 18.45 8.55 -15.95
N ARG A 312 19.10 7.95 -14.96
CA ARG A 312 20.34 8.43 -14.35
C ARG A 312 21.35 7.29 -14.26
N THR A 313 22.53 7.51 -14.82
CA THR A 313 23.69 6.66 -14.54
C THR A 313 24.28 7.08 -13.20
N LYS A 314 24.36 6.13 -12.27
CA LYS A 314 24.96 6.36 -10.96
C LYS A 314 25.74 5.14 -10.51
N ASP A 315 26.81 5.38 -9.77
CA ASP A 315 27.49 4.37 -8.96
C ASP A 315 26.95 4.51 -7.54
N LEU A 316 26.05 3.60 -7.17
CA LEU A 316 25.40 3.52 -5.86
C LEU A 316 26.07 2.45 -5.01
#